data_AF-A0A1M5XGM5-F1
#
_entry.id   AF-A0A1M5XGM5-F1
#
_cell.length_a   1.000
_cell.length_b   1.000
_cell.length_c   1.000
_cell.angle_alpha   90.00
_cell.angle_beta   90.00
_cell.angle_gamma   90.00
#
_symmetry.space_group_name_H-M   'P 1'
#
loop_
_entity.id
_entity.type
_entity.pdbx_description
1 polymer ?
#
loop_
_entity_poly.entity_id
_entity_poly.type
_entity_poly.pdbx_seq_one_letter_code
_entity_poly.pdbx_strand_id
1 'polypeptide(L)'
;MRKIVLAGLFALVACGGKLTDEQRRKMHEDMEQHQIVKLSDAEIMTGALDQGREIFKALEKVHFDPAKADSVARHYHARARWIVPGSGNAMEVERQLIEAYVIGAETGSTQDNIQKIYKEGRQEDYDSVLYSRPLVSPLPDGAVNVDGVWNIYRAKKDVILSLSKKH
;
A
#
# COMPACT_ATOMS: atom_id res chain seq x y z
N MET A 1 -32.43 59.77 -13.44
CA MET A 1 -31.90 58.40 -13.53
C MET A 1 -30.52 58.32 -12.86
N ARG A 2 -30.46 58.31 -11.52
CA ARG A 2 -29.18 58.41 -10.78
C ARG A 2 -29.20 57.76 -9.38
N LYS A 3 -30.16 56.85 -9.13
CA LYS A 3 -30.39 56.26 -7.79
C LYS A 3 -30.34 54.73 -7.73
N ILE A 4 -30.07 54.05 -8.83
CA ILE A 4 -30.08 52.56 -8.87
C ILE A 4 -28.66 51.97 -8.72
N VAL A 5 -27.60 52.77 -8.79
CA VAL A 5 -26.21 52.28 -8.76
C VAL A 5 -25.68 52.02 -7.33
N LEU A 6 -26.37 52.47 -6.28
CA LEU A 6 -25.83 52.41 -4.90
C LEU A 6 -26.15 51.13 -4.11
N ALA A 7 -26.97 50.21 -4.63
CA ALA A 7 -27.39 49.02 -3.87
C ALA A 7 -26.51 47.78 -4.10
N GLY A 8 -25.60 47.79 -5.09
CA GLY A 8 -24.75 46.64 -5.42
C GLY A 8 -23.43 46.54 -4.64
N LEU A 9 -23.06 47.57 -3.87
CA LEU A 9 -21.74 47.67 -3.25
C LEU A 9 -21.66 47.10 -1.81
N PHE A 10 -22.79 46.73 -1.21
CA PHE A 10 -22.84 46.22 0.18
C PHE A 10 -22.74 44.68 0.30
N ALA A 11 -22.73 43.95 -0.82
CA ALA A 11 -22.65 42.48 -0.81
C ALA A 11 -21.21 41.92 -0.77
N LEU A 12 -20.17 42.76 -0.74
CA LEU A 12 -18.76 42.35 -0.83
C LEU A 12 -17.99 42.36 0.51
N VAL A 13 -18.64 42.64 1.64
CA VAL A 13 -17.96 42.75 2.95
C VAL A 13 -18.25 41.55 3.89
N ALA A 14 -18.86 40.49 3.39
CA ALA A 14 -19.13 39.27 4.18
C ALA A 14 -17.98 38.24 4.18
N CYS A 15 -16.77 38.60 3.75
CA CYS A 15 -15.57 37.74 3.77
C CYS A 15 -14.82 37.81 5.12
N GLY A 16 -15.54 37.82 6.23
CA GLY A 16 -14.99 37.82 7.60
C GLY A 16 -15.17 36.49 8.33
N GLY A 17 -15.32 35.39 7.60
CA GLY A 17 -15.52 34.05 8.17
C GLY A 17 -14.30 33.60 8.95
N LYS A 18 -14.33 33.74 10.28
CA LYS A 18 -13.38 33.04 11.17
C LYS A 18 -13.57 31.55 10.93
N LEU A 19 -12.51 30.89 10.44
CA LEU A 19 -12.46 29.44 10.36
C LEU A 19 -12.83 28.86 11.71
N THR A 20 -13.82 27.96 11.71
CA THR A 20 -14.13 27.13 12.87
C THR A 20 -12.92 26.25 13.21
N ASP A 21 -12.79 25.82 14.46
CA ASP A 21 -11.65 25.00 14.87
C ASP A 21 -11.55 23.69 14.07
N GLU A 22 -12.68 23.13 13.66
CA GLU A 22 -12.75 21.95 12.80
C GLU A 22 -12.20 22.24 11.39
N GLN A 23 -12.50 23.41 10.81
CA GLN A 23 -11.94 23.84 9.53
C GLN A 23 -10.44 24.13 9.62
N ARG A 24 -9.95 24.72 10.74
CA ARG A 24 -8.51 24.89 10.95
C ARG A 24 -7.78 23.56 11.08
N ARG A 25 -8.35 22.62 11.84
CA ARG A 25 -7.76 21.28 11.99
C ARG A 25 -7.67 20.59 10.65
N LYS A 26 -8.75 20.62 9.86
CA LYS A 26 -8.77 20.03 8.51
C LYS A 26 -7.76 20.69 7.58
N MET A 27 -7.62 22.01 7.61
CA MET A 27 -6.58 22.69 6.81
C MET A 27 -5.17 22.35 7.27
N HIS A 28 -4.92 22.19 8.57
CA HIS A 28 -3.62 21.75 9.08
C HIS A 28 -3.30 20.31 8.64
N GLU A 29 -4.27 19.41 8.78
CA GLU A 29 -4.17 18.02 8.30
C GLU A 29 -3.94 17.97 6.78
N ASP A 30 -4.66 18.80 6.01
CA ASP A 30 -4.46 18.92 4.57
C ASP A 30 -3.06 19.50 4.26
N MET A 31 -2.58 20.52 4.98
CA MET A 31 -1.25 21.08 4.78
C MET A 31 -0.13 20.05 5.04
N GLU A 32 -0.25 19.25 6.10
CA GLU A 32 0.68 18.15 6.39
C GLU A 32 0.63 17.07 5.30
N GLN A 33 -0.56 16.75 4.79
CA GLN A 33 -0.71 15.81 3.67
C GLN A 33 -0.09 16.30 2.36
N HIS A 34 0.10 17.61 2.19
CA HIS A 34 0.65 18.22 0.96
C HIS A 34 2.13 18.64 1.09
N GLN A 35 2.84 18.27 2.15
CA GLN A 35 4.29 18.49 2.19
C GLN A 35 4.99 17.70 1.07
N ILE A 36 5.77 18.41 0.25
CA ILE A 36 6.55 17.80 -0.83
C ILE A 36 7.80 17.18 -0.22
N VAL A 37 7.74 15.89 0.10
CA VAL A 37 8.91 15.11 0.54
C VAL A 37 9.53 14.42 -0.67
N LYS A 38 10.83 14.63 -0.88
CA LYS A 38 11.60 13.88 -1.89
C LYS A 38 12.13 12.61 -1.24
N LEU A 39 11.59 11.46 -1.64
CA LEU A 39 12.11 10.14 -1.27
C LEU A 39 12.78 9.50 -2.48
N SER A 40 13.92 8.87 -2.25
CA SER A 40 14.58 8.02 -3.24
C SER A 40 13.79 6.72 -3.46
N ASP A 41 14.01 6.11 -4.62
CA ASP A 41 13.40 4.81 -4.93
C ASP A 41 13.83 3.74 -3.92
N ALA A 42 15.06 3.79 -3.41
CA ALA A 42 15.55 2.85 -2.39
C ALA A 42 14.81 2.99 -1.06
N GLU A 43 14.53 4.22 -0.63
CA GLU A 43 13.75 4.50 0.59
C GLU A 43 12.30 4.03 0.44
N ILE A 44 11.70 4.24 -0.73
CA ILE A 44 10.34 3.76 -1.03
C ILE A 44 10.30 2.23 -0.97
N MET A 45 11.25 1.54 -1.59
CA MET A 45 11.27 0.07 -1.61
C MET A 45 11.55 -0.53 -0.22
N THR A 46 12.46 0.07 0.54
CA THR A 46 12.74 -0.34 1.93
C THR A 46 11.52 -0.13 2.81
N GLY A 47 10.91 1.05 2.73
CA GLY A 47 9.69 1.37 3.47
C GLY A 47 8.52 0.46 3.10
N ALA A 48 8.37 0.13 1.82
CA ALA A 48 7.35 -0.80 1.35
C ALA A 48 7.58 -2.22 1.87
N LEU A 49 8.83 -2.69 1.94
CA LEU A 49 9.18 -3.99 2.51
C LEU A 49 8.79 -4.05 4.00
N ASP A 50 9.15 -3.04 4.77
CA ASP A 50 8.84 -2.99 6.21
C ASP A 50 7.32 -2.91 6.46
N GLN A 51 6.61 -2.11 5.68
CA GLN A 51 5.15 -2.00 5.75
C GLN A 51 4.47 -3.31 5.31
N GLY A 52 5.00 -3.99 4.30
CA GLY A 52 4.55 -5.32 3.90
C GLY A 52 4.67 -6.33 5.05
N ARG A 53 5.79 -6.32 5.76
CA ARG A 53 6.01 -7.14 6.97
C ARG A 53 5.04 -6.79 8.10
N GLU A 54 4.76 -5.50 8.33
CA GLU A 54 3.78 -5.06 9.33
C GLU A 54 2.37 -5.57 8.99
N ILE A 55 1.95 -5.47 7.73
CA ILE A 55 0.65 -5.98 7.26
C ILE A 55 0.61 -7.50 7.39
N PHE A 56 1.67 -8.21 6.99
CA PHE A 56 1.75 -9.66 7.13
C PHE A 56 1.61 -10.11 8.59
N LYS A 57 2.28 -9.42 9.53
CA LYS A 57 2.11 -9.66 10.97
C LYS A 57 0.67 -9.41 11.44
N ALA A 58 -0.02 -8.43 10.87
CA ALA A 58 -1.43 -8.21 11.16
C ALA A 58 -2.33 -9.35 10.62
N LEU A 59 -2.00 -9.91 9.45
CA LEU A 59 -2.66 -11.11 8.92
C LEU A 59 -2.40 -12.35 9.79
N GLU A 60 -1.17 -12.52 10.29
CA GLU A 60 -0.82 -13.58 11.24
C GLU A 60 -1.69 -13.53 12.51
N LYS A 61 -1.94 -12.32 13.05
CA LYS A 61 -2.78 -12.14 14.25
C LYS A 61 -4.24 -12.54 14.06
N VAL A 62 -4.73 -12.53 12.82
CA VAL A 62 -6.06 -13.04 12.48
C VAL A 62 -5.99 -14.46 11.90
N HIS A 63 -4.85 -15.15 12.09
CA HIS A 63 -4.60 -16.50 11.61
C HIS A 63 -4.83 -16.68 10.10
N PHE A 64 -4.56 -15.63 9.33
CA PHE A 64 -4.79 -15.62 7.88
C PHE A 64 -6.23 -15.95 7.48
N ASP A 65 -7.21 -15.69 8.36
CA ASP A 65 -8.64 -15.89 8.12
C ASP A 65 -9.08 -15.10 6.87
N PRO A 66 -9.51 -15.77 5.78
CA PRO A 66 -9.89 -15.11 4.53
C PRO A 66 -11.00 -14.06 4.72
N ALA A 67 -11.92 -14.28 5.67
CA ALA A 67 -13.01 -13.33 5.93
C ALA A 67 -12.51 -12.01 6.57
N LYS A 68 -11.34 -12.04 7.22
CA LYS A 68 -10.74 -10.89 7.91
C LYS A 68 -9.58 -10.28 7.14
N ALA A 69 -8.89 -11.07 6.31
CA ALA A 69 -7.72 -10.65 5.56
C ALA A 69 -7.97 -9.38 4.73
N ASP A 70 -9.12 -9.30 4.05
CA ASP A 70 -9.52 -8.11 3.29
C ASP A 70 -9.70 -6.87 4.18
N SER A 71 -10.30 -7.04 5.36
CA SER A 71 -10.49 -5.93 6.30
C SER A 71 -9.16 -5.43 6.84
N VAL A 72 -8.24 -6.35 7.18
CA VAL A 72 -6.89 -6.02 7.62
C VAL A 72 -6.16 -5.28 6.51
N ALA A 73 -6.13 -5.82 5.29
CA ALA A 73 -5.42 -5.19 4.17
C ALA A 73 -5.97 -3.77 3.88
N ARG A 74 -7.30 -3.60 3.86
CA ARG A 74 -7.93 -2.29 3.65
C ARG A 74 -7.58 -1.27 4.73
N HIS A 75 -7.45 -1.69 5.98
CA HIS A 75 -7.02 -0.79 7.07
C HIS A 75 -5.65 -0.16 6.79
N TYR A 76 -4.76 -0.87 6.10
CA TYR A 76 -3.44 -0.38 5.69
C TYR A 76 -3.40 0.22 4.27
N HIS A 77 -4.55 0.48 3.65
CA HIS A 77 -4.64 0.89 2.24
C HIS A 77 -3.88 -0.08 1.32
N ALA A 78 -4.08 -1.38 1.53
CA ALA A 78 -3.45 -2.44 0.78
C ALA A 78 -4.50 -3.42 0.24
N ARG A 79 -4.07 -4.25 -0.72
CA ARG A 79 -4.83 -5.43 -1.18
C ARG A 79 -3.97 -6.66 -0.94
N ALA A 80 -4.47 -7.60 -0.16
CA ALA A 80 -3.81 -8.88 0.08
C ALA A 80 -4.47 -9.98 -0.76
N ARG A 81 -3.68 -10.87 -1.34
CA ARG A 81 -4.16 -12.05 -2.06
C ARG A 81 -3.39 -13.27 -1.62
N TRP A 82 -4.12 -14.33 -1.34
CA TRP A 82 -3.56 -15.66 -1.13
C TRP A 82 -3.54 -16.42 -2.45
N ILE A 83 -2.38 -16.93 -2.85
CA ILE A 83 -2.22 -17.71 -4.06
C ILE A 83 -1.51 -19.02 -3.72
N VAL A 84 -2.06 -20.13 -4.19
CA VAL A 84 -1.54 -21.48 -3.97
C VAL A 84 -0.76 -21.91 -5.23
N PRO A 85 0.36 -22.65 -5.10
CA PRO A 85 1.07 -23.18 -6.26
C PRO A 85 0.14 -24.02 -7.15
N GLY A 86 0.24 -23.82 -8.48
CA GLY A 86 -0.62 -24.49 -9.46
C GLY A 86 -2.03 -23.92 -9.61
N SER A 87 -2.41 -22.87 -8.86
CA SER A 87 -3.69 -22.18 -9.07
C SER A 87 -3.68 -21.33 -10.37
N GLY A 88 -4.75 -21.41 -11.16
CA GLY A 88 -4.85 -20.74 -12.47
C GLY A 88 -5.25 -19.26 -12.43
N ASN A 89 -5.42 -18.66 -11.24
CA ASN A 89 -5.89 -17.28 -11.06
C ASN A 89 -4.78 -16.30 -10.64
N ALA A 90 -3.52 -16.73 -10.72
CA ALA A 90 -2.34 -15.90 -10.48
C ALA A 90 -2.07 -14.98 -11.69
N MET A 91 -1.71 -13.73 -11.42
CA MET A 91 -1.09 -12.86 -12.42
C MET A 91 0.31 -13.38 -12.75
N GLU A 92 0.85 -13.00 -13.91
CA GLU A 92 2.16 -13.49 -14.37
C GLU A 92 3.28 -13.26 -13.35
N VAL A 93 3.34 -12.07 -12.74
CA VAL A 93 4.32 -11.75 -11.68
C VAL A 93 4.13 -12.60 -10.41
N GLU A 94 2.87 -12.90 -10.04
CA GLU A 94 2.57 -13.75 -8.89
C GLU A 94 3.00 -15.20 -9.16
N ARG A 95 2.78 -15.68 -10.38
CA ARG A 95 3.18 -17.01 -10.83
C ARG A 95 4.70 -17.18 -10.78
N GLN A 96 5.44 -16.23 -11.34
CA GLN A 96 6.92 -16.23 -11.31
C GLN A 96 7.46 -16.20 -9.87
N LEU A 97 6.83 -15.41 -8.98
CA LEU A 97 7.19 -15.37 -7.56
C LEU A 97 6.96 -16.72 -6.87
N ILE A 98 5.81 -17.34 -7.09
CA ILE A 98 5.48 -18.64 -6.49
C ILE A 98 6.44 -19.72 -6.99
N GLU A 99 6.71 -19.76 -8.30
CA GLU A 99 7.68 -20.69 -8.88
C GLU A 99 9.08 -20.50 -8.25
N ALA A 100 9.53 -19.25 -8.09
CA ALA A 100 10.78 -18.96 -7.40
C ALA A 100 10.78 -19.41 -5.94
N TYR A 101 9.66 -19.30 -5.23
CA TYR A 101 9.52 -19.79 -3.86
C TYR A 101 9.53 -21.32 -3.78
N VAL A 102 8.86 -22.00 -4.69
CA VAL A 102 8.87 -23.47 -4.76
C VAL A 102 10.29 -23.98 -5.00
N ILE A 103 11.02 -23.37 -5.94
CA ILE A 103 12.43 -23.71 -6.21
C ILE A 103 13.31 -23.36 -5.00
N GLY A 104 13.14 -22.18 -4.41
CA GLY A 104 13.92 -21.72 -3.27
C GLY A 104 13.72 -22.58 -2.01
N ALA A 105 12.51 -23.10 -1.82
CA ALA A 105 12.16 -24.00 -0.72
C ALA A 105 13.03 -25.28 -0.71
N GLU A 106 13.41 -25.81 -1.88
CA GLU A 106 14.34 -26.95 -1.99
C GLU A 106 15.73 -26.65 -1.40
N THR A 107 16.12 -25.38 -1.40
CA THR A 107 17.41 -24.90 -0.87
C THR A 107 17.31 -24.31 0.53
N GLY A 108 16.12 -24.29 1.13
CA GLY A 108 15.85 -23.70 2.45
C GLY A 108 15.80 -22.17 2.48
N SER A 109 15.76 -21.50 1.32
CA SER A 109 15.70 -20.03 1.23
C SER A 109 14.28 -19.57 0.90
N THR A 110 13.56 -19.06 1.91
CA THR A 110 12.18 -18.55 1.77
C THR A 110 12.05 -17.13 2.34
N GLN A 111 12.95 -16.25 1.90
CA GLN A 111 12.93 -14.84 2.29
C GLN A 111 11.76 -14.09 1.66
N ASP A 112 11.25 -13.06 2.34
CA ASP A 112 10.25 -12.19 1.75
C ASP A 112 10.83 -11.36 0.59
N ASN A 113 9.97 -10.95 -0.32
CA ASN A 113 10.36 -10.27 -1.54
C ASN A 113 9.51 -9.01 -1.74
N ILE A 114 10.13 -7.96 -2.31
CA ILE A 114 9.45 -6.72 -2.71
C ILE A 114 9.75 -6.43 -4.18
N GLN A 115 8.72 -6.22 -4.99
CA GLN A 115 8.84 -5.91 -6.41
C GLN A 115 8.07 -4.64 -6.80
N LYS A 116 8.55 -3.97 -7.83
CA LYS A 116 7.86 -2.87 -8.50
C LYS A 116 6.84 -3.45 -9.49
N ILE A 117 5.61 -2.95 -9.45
CA ILE A 117 4.57 -3.29 -10.41
C ILE A 117 4.42 -2.12 -11.38
N TYR A 118 4.89 -2.35 -12.60
CA TYR A 118 4.90 -1.34 -13.66
C TYR A 118 3.56 -1.27 -14.37
N LYS A 119 3.20 -0.06 -14.81
CA LYS A 119 2.09 0.10 -15.75
C LYS A 119 2.49 -0.44 -17.12
N GLU A 120 1.54 -1.05 -17.81
CA GLU A 120 1.73 -1.46 -19.20
C GLU A 120 2.18 -0.26 -20.06
N GLY A 121 3.26 -0.46 -20.80
CA GLY A 121 3.80 0.54 -21.73
C GLY A 121 4.77 1.57 -21.16
N ARG A 122 5.13 1.53 -19.85
CA ARG A 122 6.18 2.42 -19.28
C ARG A 122 7.05 1.70 -18.24
N GLN A 123 8.24 1.27 -18.64
CA GLN A 123 9.20 0.59 -17.74
C GLN A 123 9.85 1.51 -16.69
N GLU A 124 9.71 2.84 -16.82
CA GLU A 124 10.34 3.79 -15.90
C GLU A 124 9.43 4.22 -14.74
N ASP A 125 8.11 3.97 -14.82
CA ASP A 125 7.15 4.44 -13.83
C ASP A 125 6.28 3.28 -13.32
N TYR A 126 6.49 2.93 -12.04
CA TYR A 126 5.68 1.96 -11.31
C TYR A 126 4.70 2.71 -10.41
N ASP A 127 3.44 2.28 -10.41
CA ASP A 127 2.40 2.89 -9.58
C ASP A 127 2.17 2.13 -8.27
N SER A 128 2.66 0.91 -8.20
CA SER A 128 2.39 -0.02 -7.11
C SER A 128 3.61 -0.87 -6.79
N VAL A 129 3.65 -1.36 -5.57
CA VAL A 129 4.65 -2.30 -5.09
C VAL A 129 3.95 -3.57 -4.61
N LEU A 130 4.62 -4.70 -4.77
CA LEU A 130 4.16 -6.02 -4.37
C LEU A 130 5.13 -6.61 -3.36
N TYR A 131 4.68 -6.70 -2.10
CA TYR A 131 5.32 -7.52 -1.09
C TYR A 131 4.81 -8.95 -1.17
N SER A 132 5.69 -9.93 -1.10
CA SER A 132 5.31 -11.35 -1.11
C SER A 132 6.06 -12.14 -0.04
N ARG A 133 5.33 -13.07 0.59
CA ARG A 133 5.90 -13.98 1.59
C ARG A 133 5.18 -15.34 1.56
N PRO A 134 5.92 -16.45 1.46
CA PRO A 134 5.35 -17.79 1.48
C PRO A 134 4.94 -18.20 2.91
N LEU A 135 3.89 -19.00 3.02
CA LEU A 135 3.71 -19.90 4.16
C LEU A 135 4.20 -21.27 3.75
N VAL A 136 4.98 -21.88 4.65
CA VAL A 136 5.61 -23.18 4.41
C VAL A 136 5.29 -24.14 5.53
N SER A 137 5.13 -25.40 5.16
CA SER A 137 4.97 -26.51 6.09
C SER A 137 6.15 -27.47 5.96
N PRO A 138 6.68 -27.99 7.08
CA PRO A 138 7.75 -28.99 7.03
C PRO A 138 7.23 -30.31 6.46
N LEU A 139 8.05 -30.99 5.68
CA LEU A 139 7.81 -32.33 5.16
C LEU A 139 8.55 -33.39 6.01
N PRO A 140 8.08 -34.66 6.01
CA PRO A 140 8.68 -35.72 6.83
C PRO A 140 10.15 -36.03 6.53
N ASP A 141 10.61 -35.70 5.32
CA ASP A 141 11.99 -35.88 4.84
C ASP A 141 12.91 -34.69 5.18
N GLY A 142 12.39 -33.67 5.87
CA GLY A 142 13.12 -32.46 6.22
C GLY A 142 13.07 -31.37 5.14
N ALA A 143 12.43 -31.62 4.00
CA ALA A 143 12.12 -30.59 3.02
C ALA A 143 11.00 -29.65 3.53
N VAL A 144 10.73 -28.57 2.79
CA VAL A 144 9.63 -27.65 3.08
C VAL A 144 8.68 -27.57 1.89
N ASN A 145 7.38 -27.68 2.16
CA ASN A 145 6.33 -27.46 1.18
C ASN A 145 5.90 -26.00 1.20
N VAL A 146 5.74 -25.38 0.04
CA VAL A 146 5.12 -24.05 -0.07
C VAL A 146 3.61 -24.21 -0.12
N ASP A 147 2.93 -23.91 0.98
CA ASP A 147 1.46 -24.01 1.07
C ASP A 147 0.77 -22.94 0.23
N GLY A 148 1.44 -21.80 0.08
CA GLY A 148 1.05 -20.68 -0.76
C GLY A 148 1.76 -19.40 -0.37
N VAL A 149 1.43 -18.33 -1.09
CA VAL A 149 2.10 -17.04 -0.99
C VAL A 149 1.06 -15.95 -0.76
N TRP A 150 1.29 -15.14 0.27
CA TRP A 150 0.57 -13.90 0.46
C TRP A 150 1.22 -12.79 -0.35
N ASN A 151 0.45 -12.23 -1.28
CA ASN A 151 0.81 -11.12 -2.14
C ASN A 151 0.09 -9.86 -1.66
N ILE A 152 0.84 -8.88 -1.15
CA ILE A 152 0.34 -7.62 -0.61
C ILE A 152 0.71 -6.49 -1.55
N TYR A 153 -0.30 -5.94 -2.22
CA TYR A 153 -0.19 -4.80 -3.12
C TYR A 153 -0.44 -3.50 -2.38
N ARG A 154 0.41 -2.50 -2.62
CA ARG A 154 0.19 -1.12 -2.19
C ARG A 154 0.50 -0.15 -3.30
N ALA A 155 -0.25 0.95 -3.37
CA ALA A 155 0.08 2.04 -4.26
C ALA A 155 1.36 2.75 -3.77
N LYS A 156 2.27 3.09 -4.68
CA LYS A 156 3.48 3.87 -4.41
C LYS A 156 3.17 5.15 -3.65
N LYS A 157 2.07 5.83 -4.03
CA LYS A 157 1.58 7.03 -3.35
C LYS A 157 1.31 6.80 -1.86
N ASP A 158 0.65 5.69 -1.50
CA ASP A 158 0.30 5.40 -0.12
C ASP A 158 1.53 5.00 0.71
N VAL A 159 2.52 4.38 0.08
CA VAL A 159 3.84 4.15 0.69
C VAL A 159 4.52 5.49 0.99
N ILE A 160 4.64 6.38 -0.02
CA ILE A 160 5.26 7.70 0.14
C ILE A 160 4.58 8.49 1.26
N LEU A 161 3.24 8.61 1.22
CA LEU A 161 2.48 9.35 2.23
C LEU A 161 2.69 8.78 3.64
N SER A 162 2.77 7.46 3.78
CA SER A 162 3.02 6.84 5.08
C SER A 162 4.45 7.05 5.60
N LEU A 163 5.44 7.16 4.70
CA LEU A 163 6.83 7.48 5.06
C LEU A 163 6.98 8.96 5.43
N SER A 164 6.34 9.85 4.68
CA SER A 164 6.35 11.30 4.98
C SER A 164 5.78 11.65 6.34
N LYS A 165 4.86 10.84 6.89
CA LYS A 165 4.31 11.03 8.26
C LYS A 165 5.23 10.54 9.37
N LYS A 166 6.24 9.73 9.06
CA LYS A 166 7.21 9.22 10.05
C LYS A 166 8.42 10.16 10.23
N HIS A 167 8.60 11.12 9.33
CA HIS A 167 9.61 12.18 9.37
C HIS A 167 9.02 13.47 9.93
#